data_AF-A0A527ZFH8-F1
#
_entry.id   AF-A0A527ZFH8-F1
#
_cell.length_a   1.000
_cell.length_b   1.000
_cell.length_c   1.000
_cell.angle_alpha   90.00
_cell.angle_beta   90.00
_cell.angle_gamma   90.00
#
_symmetry.space_group_name_H-M   'P 1'
#
loop_
_entity.id
_entity.type
_entity.pdbx_description
1 polymer ?
#
loop_
_entity_poly.entity_id
_entity_poly.type
_entity_poly.pdbx_seq_one_letter_code
_entity_poly.pdbx_strand_id
1 'polypeptide(L)'
;MTLFVFLAVLVAAAMHAIWNALVKVHLDRFLSITLMTLGMGAVALLALPFVEVPKSEVWPYIIASVIFHMGYRTFLIGAYKAGDFAQTYPLARGTAPLLAAFGGMVVVAEVPAPLAIVGIVLLSAGTLVLSFRGGAHLERLNLRAVGFALGTSIFIAGYTLSDGSGARLAATASSYAAWLFVCDAAWALVLCLTFRGPKALPVLARD
;
A
#
# COMPACT_ATOMS: atom_id res chain seq x y z
N MET A 1 0.29 16.19 -18.67
CA MET A 1 0.84 14.81 -18.64
C MET A 1 1.20 14.40 -20.05
N THR A 2 2.31 13.68 -20.24
CA THR A 2 2.63 13.08 -21.54
C THR A 2 1.77 11.82 -21.76
N LEU A 3 1.55 11.43 -23.02
CA LEU A 3 0.81 10.22 -23.36
C LEU A 3 1.42 8.96 -22.71
N PHE A 4 2.75 8.90 -22.68
CA PHE A 4 3.48 7.82 -22.02
C PHE A 4 3.11 7.68 -20.54
N VAL A 5 3.14 8.79 -19.78
CA VAL A 5 2.78 8.77 -18.35
C VAL A 5 1.31 8.38 -18.16
N PHE A 6 0.42 8.87 -19.04
CA PHE A 6 -1.00 8.50 -18.99
C PHE A 6 -1.20 6.99 -19.18
N LEU A 7 -0.59 6.40 -20.20
CA LEU A 7 -0.67 4.95 -20.45
C LEU A 7 -0.03 4.14 -19.32
N ALA A 8 1.11 4.59 -18.79
CA ALA A 8 1.76 3.94 -17.65
C ALA A 8 0.86 3.91 -16.41
N VAL A 9 0.15 5.01 -16.12
CA VAL A 9 -0.82 5.09 -15.01
C VAL A 9 -2.00 4.14 -15.25
N LEU A 10 -2.52 4.02 -16.48
CA LEU A 10 -3.59 3.07 -16.80
C LEU A 10 -3.15 1.60 -16.64
N VAL A 11 -1.95 1.26 -17.11
CA VAL A 11 -1.37 -0.08 -16.92
C VAL A 11 -1.19 -0.36 -15.42
N ALA A 12 -0.65 0.60 -14.67
CA ALA A 12 -0.52 0.47 -13.21
C ALA A 12 -1.88 0.25 -12.52
N ALA A 13 -2.93 0.98 -12.94
CA ALA A 13 -4.28 0.79 -12.42
C ALA A 13 -4.85 -0.60 -12.75
N ALA A 14 -4.63 -1.10 -13.97
CA ALA A 14 -5.05 -2.44 -14.37
C ALA A 14 -4.30 -3.53 -13.57
N MET A 15 -2.97 -3.41 -13.43
CA MET A 15 -2.16 -4.32 -12.61
C MET A 15 -2.62 -4.30 -11.15
N HIS A 16 -2.94 -3.12 -10.61
CA HIS A 16 -3.46 -2.98 -9.26
C HIS A 16 -4.81 -3.70 -9.09
N ALA A 17 -5.73 -3.56 -10.05
CA ALA A 17 -7.01 -4.26 -10.02
C ALA A 17 -6.85 -5.79 -10.09
N ILE A 18 -5.98 -6.29 -10.97
CA ILE A 18 -5.66 -7.71 -11.10
C ILE A 18 -5.10 -8.26 -9.80
N TRP A 19 -4.13 -7.56 -9.20
CA TRP A 19 -3.54 -7.94 -7.92
C TRP A 19 -4.58 -8.06 -6.81
N ASN A 20 -5.46 -7.06 -6.66
CA ASN A 20 -6.53 -7.12 -5.64
C ASN A 20 -7.52 -8.27 -5.88
N ALA A 21 -7.79 -8.61 -7.15
CA ALA A 21 -8.63 -9.75 -7.49
C ALA A 21 -7.98 -11.07 -7.07
N LEU A 22 -6.69 -11.26 -7.37
CA LEU A 22 -5.94 -12.48 -7.01
C LEU A 22 -5.89 -12.71 -5.49
N VAL A 23 -5.63 -11.67 -4.70
CA VAL A 23 -5.58 -11.78 -3.22
C VAL A 23 -6.92 -12.19 -2.62
N LYS A 24 -8.04 -11.87 -3.28
CA LYS A 24 -9.39 -12.20 -2.80
C LYS A 24 -9.74 -13.68 -2.95
N VAL A 25 -9.05 -14.42 -3.83
CA VAL A 25 -9.38 -15.82 -4.16
C VAL A 25 -8.81 -16.83 -3.15
N HIS A 26 -7.76 -16.47 -2.41
CA HIS A 26 -7.05 -17.40 -1.50
C HIS A 26 -7.55 -17.34 -0.04
N LEU A 27 -7.56 -18.50 0.65
CA LEU A 27 -8.08 -18.65 2.02
C LEU A 27 -7.22 -17.96 3.10
N ASP A 28 -5.89 -17.83 2.92
CA ASP A 28 -5.00 -17.15 3.88
C ASP A 28 -4.44 -15.84 3.30
N ARG A 29 -5.08 -14.71 3.66
CA ARG A 29 -4.68 -13.37 3.21
C ARG A 29 -3.27 -12.99 3.65
N PHE A 30 -2.83 -13.42 4.83
CA PHE A 30 -1.49 -13.10 5.32
C PHE A 30 -0.43 -13.80 4.46
N LEU A 31 -0.66 -15.08 4.17
CA LEU A 31 0.23 -15.86 3.32
C LEU A 31 0.26 -15.31 1.89
N SER A 32 -0.91 -14.98 1.34
CA SER A 32 -1.05 -14.44 -0.02
C SER A 32 -0.31 -13.11 -0.20
N ILE A 33 -0.44 -12.19 0.76
CA ILE A 33 0.28 -10.90 0.75
C ILE A 33 1.78 -11.14 0.91
N THR A 34 2.19 -12.08 1.76
CA THR A 34 3.60 -12.42 1.97
C THR A 34 4.22 -12.99 0.69
N LEU A 35 3.58 -14.00 0.07
CA LEU A 35 4.04 -14.63 -1.18
C LEU A 35 4.22 -13.63 -2.29
N MET A 36 3.26 -12.73 -2.49
CA MET A 36 3.40 -11.72 -3.54
C MET A 36 4.50 -10.72 -3.21
N THR A 37 4.62 -10.30 -1.94
CA THR A 37 5.72 -9.39 -1.55
C THR A 37 7.08 -10.06 -1.81
N LEU A 38 7.21 -11.36 -1.53
CA LEU A 38 8.41 -12.14 -1.86
C LEU A 38 8.63 -12.25 -3.37
N GLY A 39 7.58 -12.50 -4.15
CA GLY A 39 7.66 -12.54 -5.61
C GLY A 39 8.10 -11.20 -6.22
N MET A 40 7.52 -10.08 -5.74
CA MET A 40 7.95 -8.73 -6.10
C MET A 40 9.41 -8.49 -5.71
N GLY A 41 9.83 -8.92 -4.52
CA GLY A 41 11.21 -8.85 -4.06
C GLY A 41 12.17 -9.68 -4.90
N ALA A 42 11.77 -10.86 -5.36
CA ALA A 42 12.58 -11.71 -6.22
C ALA A 42 12.79 -11.07 -7.60
N VAL A 43 11.73 -10.53 -8.20
CA VAL A 43 11.85 -9.77 -9.46
C VAL A 43 12.73 -8.52 -9.27
N ALA A 44 12.56 -7.81 -8.16
CA ALA A 44 13.38 -6.64 -7.85
C ALA A 44 14.85 -6.99 -7.60
N LEU A 45 15.13 -8.15 -6.99
CA LEU A 45 16.48 -8.67 -6.76
C LEU A 45 17.20 -8.92 -8.09
N LEU A 46 16.50 -9.48 -9.09
CA LEU A 46 17.02 -9.66 -10.45
C LEU A 46 17.26 -8.33 -11.17
N ALA A 47 16.54 -7.27 -10.79
CA ALA A 47 16.72 -5.93 -11.35
C ALA A 47 17.89 -5.15 -10.72
N LEU A 48 18.34 -5.52 -9.50
CA LEU A 48 19.40 -4.78 -8.77
C LEU A 48 20.69 -4.55 -9.58
N PRO A 49 21.22 -5.52 -10.36
CA PRO A 49 22.44 -5.30 -11.14
C PRO A 49 22.29 -4.24 -12.24
N PHE A 50 21.06 -3.91 -12.63
CA PHE A 50 20.73 -2.97 -13.70
C PHE A 50 20.33 -1.58 -13.18
N VAL A 51 20.30 -1.38 -11.86
CA VAL A 51 19.93 -0.11 -11.24
C VAL A 51 21.04 0.39 -10.32
N GLU A 52 21.15 1.71 -10.21
CA GLU A 52 22.12 2.32 -9.32
C GLU A 52 21.77 2.05 -7.85
N VAL A 53 22.82 1.94 -7.02
CA VAL A 53 22.67 1.88 -5.57
C VAL A 53 22.27 3.26 -5.05
N PRO A 54 21.19 3.38 -4.25
CA PRO A 54 20.75 4.65 -3.70
C PRO A 54 21.83 5.28 -2.82
N LYS A 55 22.00 6.60 -2.97
CA LYS A 55 22.84 7.42 -2.08
C LYS A 55 22.30 7.34 -0.64
N SER A 56 23.17 7.63 0.33
CA SER A 56 22.85 7.62 1.77
C SER A 56 21.57 8.40 2.12
N GLU A 57 21.29 9.50 1.43
CA GLU A 57 20.12 10.36 1.63
C GLU A 57 18.77 9.70 1.28
N VAL A 58 18.78 8.67 0.43
CA VAL A 58 17.56 7.98 -0.02
C VAL A 58 17.14 6.87 0.95
N TRP A 59 18.10 6.26 1.66
CA TRP A 59 17.87 5.15 2.58
C TRP A 59 16.89 5.47 3.71
N PRO A 60 16.89 6.66 4.35
CA PRO A 60 15.88 7.03 5.33
C PRO A 60 14.44 6.90 4.79
N TYR A 61 14.21 7.26 3.52
CA TYR A 61 12.89 7.12 2.88
C TYR A 61 12.55 5.64 2.63
N ILE A 62 13.50 4.83 2.17
CA ILE A 62 13.28 3.39 1.98
C ILE A 62 12.91 2.73 3.31
N ILE A 63 13.65 3.02 4.37
CA ILE A 63 13.39 2.46 5.71
C ILE A 63 12.04 2.94 6.24
N ALA A 64 11.73 4.23 6.12
CA ALA A 64 10.44 4.77 6.53
C ALA A 64 9.28 4.11 5.77
N SER A 65 9.37 3.97 4.45
CA SER A 65 8.37 3.30 3.62
C SER A 65 8.15 1.84 4.03
N VAL A 66 9.21 1.10 4.31
CA VAL A 66 9.12 -0.27 4.82
C VAL A 66 8.37 -0.32 6.16
N ILE A 67 8.69 0.58 7.10
CA ILE A 67 7.98 0.68 8.39
C ILE A 67 6.49 0.99 8.16
N PHE A 68 6.19 1.94 7.27
CA PHE A 68 4.82 2.28 6.94
C PHE A 68 4.07 1.11 6.28
N HIS A 69 4.71 0.35 5.39
CA HIS A 69 4.14 -0.86 4.80
C HIS A 69 3.80 -1.93 5.85
N MET A 70 4.68 -2.13 6.84
CA MET A 70 4.42 -3.06 7.96
C MET A 70 3.22 -2.59 8.80
N GLY A 71 3.15 -1.30 9.14
CA GLY A 71 2.02 -0.71 9.84
C GLY A 71 0.72 -0.86 9.06
N TYR A 72 0.74 -0.53 7.76
CA TYR A 72 -0.37 -0.70 6.83
C TYR A 72 -0.90 -2.14 6.84
N ARG A 73 -0.04 -3.14 6.65
CA ARG A 73 -0.45 -4.55 6.64
C ARG A 73 -1.10 -4.97 7.95
N THR A 74 -0.53 -4.56 9.07
CA THR A 74 -1.01 -4.92 10.42
C THR A 74 -2.38 -4.31 10.71
N PHE A 75 -2.54 -3.01 10.44
CA PHE A 75 -3.81 -2.31 10.64
C PHE A 75 -4.89 -2.79 9.66
N LEU A 76 -4.52 -3.10 8.43
CA LEU A 76 -5.47 -3.60 7.43
C LEU A 76 -6.02 -4.98 7.84
N ILE A 77 -5.15 -5.89 8.30
CA ILE A 77 -5.59 -7.20 8.82
C ILE A 77 -6.47 -7.00 10.06
N GLY A 78 -6.14 -6.05 10.94
CA GLY A 78 -6.96 -5.68 12.09
C GLY A 78 -8.35 -5.18 11.70
N ALA A 79 -8.43 -4.31 10.68
CA ALA A 79 -9.69 -3.77 10.16
C ALA A 79 -10.59 -4.90 9.64
N TYR A 80 -10.03 -5.81 8.84
CA TYR A 80 -10.78 -6.95 8.28
C TYR A 80 -11.20 -8.00 9.31
N LYS A 81 -10.50 -8.10 10.45
CA LYS A 81 -10.92 -8.98 11.56
C LYS A 81 -12.02 -8.33 12.41
N ALA A 82 -12.01 -7.00 12.51
CA ALA A 82 -12.92 -6.25 13.37
C ALA A 82 -14.23 -5.87 12.69
N GLY A 83 -14.27 -5.74 11.35
CA GLY A 83 -15.49 -5.36 10.63
C GLY A 83 -15.60 -6.00 9.26
N ASP A 84 -16.75 -5.83 8.62
CA ASP A 84 -17.01 -6.35 7.28
C ASP A 84 -16.03 -5.72 6.27
N PHE A 85 -15.49 -6.55 5.38
CA PHE A 85 -14.67 -6.12 4.26
C PHE A 85 -15.39 -5.08 3.39
N ALA A 86 -16.70 -5.24 3.14
CA ALA A 86 -17.48 -4.33 2.30
C ALA A 86 -17.53 -2.89 2.86
N GLN A 87 -17.39 -2.73 4.18
CA GLN A 87 -17.38 -1.43 4.85
C GLN A 87 -15.95 -0.93 5.13
N THR A 88 -15.08 -1.80 5.64
CA THR A 88 -13.74 -1.41 6.09
C THR A 88 -12.79 -1.11 4.93
N TYR A 89 -12.95 -1.79 3.79
CA TYR A 89 -12.09 -1.59 2.62
C TYR A 89 -12.28 -0.21 1.98
N PRO A 90 -13.51 0.23 1.62
CA PRO A 90 -13.68 1.55 1.01
C PRO A 90 -13.40 2.68 2.01
N LEU A 91 -13.57 2.44 3.32
CA LEU A 91 -13.17 3.40 4.35
C LEU A 91 -11.64 3.62 4.39
N ALA A 92 -10.88 2.52 4.42
CA ALA A 92 -9.41 2.59 4.44
C ALA A 92 -8.82 3.15 3.14
N ARG A 93 -9.40 2.80 1.99
CA ARG A 93 -8.90 3.24 0.68
C ARG A 93 -9.42 4.63 0.29
N GLY A 94 -10.62 5.01 0.71
CA GLY A 94 -11.20 6.31 0.39
C GLY A 94 -10.62 7.46 1.20
N THR A 95 -10.22 7.20 2.44
CA THR A 95 -9.64 8.24 3.32
C THR A 95 -8.16 8.49 3.00
N ALA A 96 -7.44 7.48 2.51
CA ALA A 96 -6.01 7.57 2.20
C ALA A 96 -5.63 8.72 1.22
N PRO A 97 -6.30 8.91 0.06
CA PRO A 97 -5.98 10.01 -0.86
C PRO A 97 -6.14 11.41 -0.23
N LEU A 98 -7.14 11.61 0.63
CA LEU A 98 -7.31 12.88 1.35
C LEU A 98 -6.15 13.14 2.30
N LEU A 99 -5.75 12.11 3.07
CA LEU A 99 -4.62 12.22 3.99
C LEU A 99 -3.30 12.41 3.25
N ALA A 100 -3.10 11.74 2.12
CA ALA A 100 -1.92 11.91 1.29
C ALA A 100 -1.86 13.33 0.70
N ALA A 101 -2.98 13.86 0.20
CA ALA A 101 -3.05 15.22 -0.32
C ALA A 101 -2.77 16.26 0.77
N PHE A 102 -3.41 16.11 1.94
CA PHE A 102 -3.18 16.99 3.08
C PHE A 102 -1.73 16.93 3.59
N GLY A 103 -1.19 15.72 3.74
CA GLY A 103 0.20 15.52 4.14
C GLY A 103 1.18 16.04 3.09
N GLY A 104 0.87 15.94 1.80
CA GLY A 104 1.66 16.56 0.73
C GLY A 104 1.73 18.08 0.87
N MET A 105 0.61 18.73 1.17
CA MET A 105 0.57 20.18 1.40
C MET A 105 1.35 20.60 2.65
N VAL A 106 1.26 19.84 3.75
CA VAL A 106 1.83 20.25 5.04
C VAL A 106 3.29 19.81 5.21
N VAL A 107 3.62 18.58 4.83
CA VAL A 107 4.94 17.96 5.06
C VAL A 107 5.88 18.22 3.89
N VAL A 108 5.36 18.18 2.66
CA VAL A 108 6.15 18.31 1.43
C VAL A 108 6.04 19.72 0.83
N ALA A 109 5.15 20.57 1.35
CA ALA A 109 4.84 21.89 0.82
C ALA A 109 4.39 21.89 -0.65
N GLU A 110 3.80 20.78 -1.11
CA GLU A 110 3.25 20.64 -2.47
C GLU A 110 1.74 20.88 -2.45
N VAL A 111 1.28 21.95 -3.11
CA VAL A 111 -0.15 22.27 -3.23
C VAL A 111 -0.69 21.78 -4.57
N PRO A 112 -1.59 20.77 -4.59
CA PRO A 112 -2.26 20.34 -5.80
C PRO A 112 -3.06 21.47 -6.44
N ALA A 113 -3.16 21.46 -7.77
CA ALA A 113 -4.02 22.40 -8.49
C ALA A 113 -5.49 22.28 -8.01
N PRO A 114 -6.28 23.37 -8.03
CA PRO A 114 -7.67 23.35 -7.56
C PRO A 114 -8.52 22.23 -8.17
N LEU A 115 -8.34 21.97 -9.47
CA LEU A 115 -9.04 20.88 -10.16
C LEU A 115 -8.63 19.48 -9.65
N ALA A 116 -7.36 19.30 -9.27
CA ALA A 116 -6.88 18.05 -8.67
C ALA A 116 -7.50 17.84 -7.28
N ILE A 117 -7.65 18.92 -6.49
CA ILE A 117 -8.33 18.86 -5.18
C ILE A 117 -9.78 18.40 -5.36
N VAL A 118 -10.51 18.95 -6.34
CA VAL A 118 -11.87 18.50 -6.66
C VAL A 118 -11.89 17.00 -7.01
N GLY A 119 -10.96 16.54 -7.84
CA GLY A 119 -10.83 15.12 -8.18
C GLY A 119 -10.58 14.23 -6.96
N ILE A 120 -9.68 14.63 -6.06
CA ILE A 120 -9.38 13.91 -4.81
C ILE A 120 -10.64 13.83 -3.93
N VAL A 121 -11.33 14.95 -3.72
CA VAL A 121 -12.55 14.99 -2.91
C VAL A 121 -13.65 14.12 -3.52
N LEU A 122 -13.87 14.17 -4.83
CA LEU A 122 -14.87 13.34 -5.51
C LEU A 122 -14.56 11.84 -5.42
N LEU A 123 -13.30 11.45 -5.64
CA LEU A 123 -12.86 10.06 -5.53
C LEU A 123 -13.03 9.53 -4.10
N SER A 124 -12.58 10.31 -3.11
CA SER A 124 -12.71 9.95 -1.70
C SER A 124 -14.16 9.92 -1.22
N ALA A 125 -14.98 10.91 -1.62
CA ALA A 125 -16.40 10.90 -1.30
C ALA A 125 -17.11 9.68 -1.93
N GLY A 126 -16.88 9.40 -3.22
CA GLY A 126 -17.50 8.28 -3.91
C GLY A 126 -17.14 6.92 -3.31
N THR A 127 -15.87 6.73 -2.92
CA THR A 127 -15.42 5.51 -2.25
C THR A 127 -15.98 5.38 -0.83
N LEU A 128 -16.06 6.47 -0.08
CA LEU A 128 -16.68 6.46 1.26
C LEU A 128 -18.18 6.17 1.20
N VAL A 129 -18.89 6.65 0.18
CA VAL A 129 -20.31 6.33 -0.06
C VAL A 129 -20.52 4.81 -0.20
N LEU A 130 -19.57 4.09 -0.81
CA LEU A 130 -19.65 2.63 -0.91
C LEU A 130 -19.55 1.94 0.45
N SER A 131 -18.80 2.49 1.41
CA SER A 131 -18.73 1.96 2.78
C SER A 131 -20.08 1.97 3.49
N PHE A 132 -20.97 2.91 3.14
CA PHE A 132 -22.31 3.01 3.72
C PHE A 132 -23.32 2.03 3.10
N ARG A 133 -23.04 1.49 1.90
CA ARG A 133 -23.93 0.54 1.20
C ARG A 133 -23.63 -0.94 1.50
N GLY A 134 -22.59 -1.24 2.27
CA GLY A 134 -22.09 -2.60 2.53
C GLY A 134 -22.99 -3.56 3.32
N GLY A 135 -24.23 -3.19 3.68
CA GLY A 135 -25.17 -4.12 4.32
C GLY A 135 -26.52 -3.48 4.60
N ALA A 136 -27.62 -4.19 4.32
CA ALA A 136 -29.01 -3.76 4.52
C ALA A 136 -29.40 -3.53 6.00
N HIS A 137 -28.50 -3.85 6.93
CA HIS A 137 -28.54 -3.34 8.29
C HIS A 137 -27.37 -2.38 8.47
N LEU A 138 -27.64 -1.14 8.87
CA LEU A 138 -26.70 -0.34 9.66
C LEU A 138 -26.44 -1.10 10.98
N GLU A 139 -25.74 -2.23 10.93
CA GLU A 139 -25.11 -2.77 12.11
C GLU A 139 -24.18 -1.68 12.63
N ARG A 140 -24.28 -1.42 13.94
CA ARG A 140 -23.58 -0.34 14.63
C ARG A 140 -22.14 -0.26 14.13
N LEU A 141 -21.75 0.92 13.63
CA LEU A 141 -20.36 1.20 13.23
C LEU A 141 -19.42 0.63 14.28
N ASN A 142 -18.68 -0.42 13.91
CA ASN A 142 -17.71 -0.99 14.83
C ASN A 142 -16.56 0.02 14.92
N LEU A 143 -16.56 0.84 15.96
CA LEU A 143 -15.56 1.90 16.18
C LEU A 143 -14.14 1.34 16.16
N ARG A 144 -13.95 0.08 16.56
CA ARG A 144 -12.67 -0.60 16.48
C ARG A 144 -12.26 -0.87 15.02
N ALA A 145 -13.20 -1.31 14.18
CA ALA A 145 -12.96 -1.51 12.75
C ALA A 145 -12.68 -0.19 12.02
N VAL A 146 -13.44 0.86 12.36
CA VAL A 146 -13.21 2.24 11.86
C VAL A 146 -11.82 2.73 12.26
N GLY A 147 -11.43 2.58 13.53
CA GLY A 147 -10.11 2.96 14.01
C GLY A 147 -8.98 2.24 13.26
N PHE A 148 -9.11 0.95 13.01
CA PHE A 148 -8.14 0.21 12.20
C PHE A 148 -8.11 0.66 10.73
N ALA A 149 -9.26 0.96 10.13
CA ALA A 149 -9.34 1.45 8.75
C ALA A 149 -8.73 2.85 8.59
N LEU A 150 -8.96 3.76 9.54
CA LEU A 150 -8.34 5.08 9.56
C LEU A 150 -6.83 4.98 9.80
N GLY A 151 -6.38 4.13 10.73
CA GLY A 151 -4.97 3.86 10.93
C GLY A 151 -4.30 3.31 9.67
N THR A 152 -4.97 2.40 8.96
CA THR A 152 -4.53 1.91 7.65
C THR A 152 -4.35 3.06 6.66
N SER A 153 -5.28 4.02 6.64
CA SER A 153 -5.23 5.19 5.75
C SER A 153 -4.03 6.09 6.05
N ILE A 154 -3.68 6.27 7.32
CA ILE A 154 -2.51 7.03 7.76
C ILE A 154 -1.23 6.37 7.26
N PHE A 155 -1.10 5.05 7.42
CA PHE A 155 0.06 4.32 6.89
C PHE A 155 0.13 4.39 5.37
N ILE A 156 -1.01 4.34 4.67
CA ILE A 156 -1.07 4.52 3.22
C ILE A 156 -0.56 5.90 2.79
N ALA A 157 -1.05 6.96 3.44
CA ALA A 157 -0.55 8.30 3.17
C ALA A 157 0.94 8.44 3.50
N GLY A 158 1.39 7.85 4.60
CA GLY A 158 2.79 7.86 5.04
C GLY A 158 3.74 7.26 4.01
N TYR A 159 3.51 6.01 3.56
CA TYR A 159 4.37 5.43 2.53
C TYR A 159 4.22 6.17 1.20
N THR A 160 3.02 6.65 0.83
CA THR A 160 2.83 7.37 -0.44
C THR A 160 3.69 8.64 -0.51
N LEU A 161 3.75 9.39 0.59
CA LEU A 161 4.56 10.61 0.67
C LEU A 161 6.06 10.29 0.77
N SER A 162 6.41 9.26 1.54
CA SER A 162 7.80 8.82 1.68
C SER A 162 8.36 8.28 0.36
N ASP A 163 7.59 7.44 -0.34
CA ASP A 163 7.92 6.90 -1.67
C ASP A 163 8.03 8.02 -2.71
N GLY A 164 7.07 8.94 -2.74
CA GLY A 164 7.11 10.08 -3.65
C GLY A 164 8.35 10.96 -3.46
N SER A 165 8.75 11.16 -2.21
CA SER A 165 9.91 12.00 -1.87
C SER A 165 11.23 11.25 -2.12
N GLY A 166 11.32 10.00 -1.72
CA GLY A 166 12.49 9.14 -1.93
C GLY A 166 12.75 8.86 -3.42
N ALA A 167 11.71 8.61 -4.21
CA ALA A 167 11.84 8.37 -5.65
C ALA A 167 12.32 9.62 -6.43
N ARG A 168 12.02 10.83 -5.94
CA ARG A 168 12.54 12.08 -6.52
C ARG A 168 14.02 12.34 -6.18
N LEU A 169 14.48 11.85 -5.03
CA LEU A 169 15.88 11.97 -4.60
C LEU A 169 16.79 10.87 -5.18
N ALA A 170 16.21 9.71 -5.50
CA ALA A 170 16.93 8.61 -6.12
C ALA A 170 17.39 8.95 -7.55
N ALA A 171 18.43 8.25 -8.02
CA ALA A 171 18.94 8.41 -9.38
C ALA A 171 17.85 8.15 -10.44
N THR A 172 17.02 7.12 -10.19
CA THR A 172 15.82 6.82 -10.98
C THR A 172 14.73 6.28 -10.08
N ALA A 173 13.46 6.48 -10.46
CA ALA A 173 12.32 5.91 -9.73
C ALA A 173 12.37 4.36 -9.70
N SER A 174 12.92 3.74 -10.76
CA SER A 174 13.16 2.31 -10.83
C SER A 174 14.22 1.83 -9.83
N SER A 175 15.30 2.61 -9.61
CA SER A 175 16.28 2.32 -8.56
C SER A 175 15.62 2.35 -7.18
N TYR A 176 14.85 3.40 -6.86
CA TYR A 176 14.13 3.48 -5.60
C TYR A 176 13.19 2.28 -5.38
N ALA A 177 12.36 1.97 -6.39
CA ALA A 177 11.38 0.88 -6.31
C ALA A 177 12.05 -0.49 -6.13
N ALA A 178 13.14 -0.77 -6.86
CA ALA A 178 13.84 -2.05 -6.76
C ALA A 178 14.41 -2.27 -5.34
N TRP A 179 15.10 -1.27 -4.78
CA TRP A 179 15.64 -1.36 -3.43
C TRP A 179 14.54 -1.42 -2.37
N LEU A 180 13.47 -0.64 -2.52
CA LEU A 180 12.31 -0.69 -1.64
C LEU A 180 11.68 -2.09 -1.62
N PHE A 181 11.42 -2.70 -2.78
CA PHE A 181 10.79 -4.02 -2.86
C PHE A 181 11.67 -5.13 -2.31
N VAL A 182 13.00 -5.05 -2.48
CA VAL A 182 13.94 -6.00 -1.85
C VAL A 182 13.90 -5.88 -0.34
N CYS A 183 13.97 -4.65 0.20
CA CYS A 183 13.88 -4.43 1.65
C CYS A 183 12.52 -4.87 2.21
N ASP A 184 11.43 -4.56 1.52
CA ASP A 184 10.07 -4.91 1.92
C ASP A 184 9.84 -6.43 1.92
N ALA A 185 10.40 -7.14 0.94
CA ALA A 185 10.39 -8.61 0.90
C ALA A 185 11.21 -9.24 2.03
N ALA A 186 12.39 -8.70 2.33
CA ALA A 186 13.20 -9.16 3.45
C ALA A 186 12.45 -9.01 4.78
N TRP A 187 11.78 -7.88 4.99
CA TRP A 187 10.97 -7.65 6.18
C TRP A 187 9.70 -8.51 6.22
N ALA A 188 9.03 -8.72 5.09
CA ALA A 188 7.90 -9.63 5.00
C ALA A 188 8.29 -11.06 5.39
N LEU A 189 9.49 -11.52 4.99
CA LEU A 189 10.03 -12.82 5.42
C LEU A 189 10.26 -12.87 6.93
N VAL A 190 10.89 -11.84 7.50
CA VAL A 190 11.10 -11.73 8.96
C VAL A 190 9.76 -11.81 9.70
N LEU A 191 8.75 -11.06 9.26
CA LEU A 191 7.41 -11.09 9.86
C LEU A 191 6.73 -12.46 9.72
N CYS A 192 6.87 -13.11 8.57
CA CYS A 192 6.34 -14.45 8.37
C CYS A 192 6.94 -15.44 9.38
N LEU A 193 8.27 -15.42 9.53
CA LEU A 193 8.99 -16.28 10.44
C LEU A 193 8.67 -16.00 11.92
N THR A 194 8.48 -14.73 12.31
CA THR A 194 8.15 -14.39 13.70
C THR A 194 6.71 -14.73 14.07
N PHE A 195 5.74 -14.50 13.18
CA PHE A 195 4.32 -14.72 13.49
C PHE A 195 3.82 -16.15 13.24
N ARG A 196 4.40 -16.88 12.28
CA ARG A 196 3.96 -18.25 11.92
C ARG A 196 5.01 -19.33 12.22
N GLY A 197 6.23 -18.94 12.58
CA GLY A 197 7.35 -19.85 12.80
C GLY A 197 7.90 -20.47 11.49
N PRO A 198 9.04 -21.18 11.56
CA PRO A 198 9.68 -21.79 10.39
C PRO A 198 8.84 -22.89 9.70
N LYS A 199 7.78 -23.38 10.36
CA LYS A 199 6.85 -24.37 9.80
C LYS A 199 5.92 -23.82 8.71
N ALA A 200 5.93 -22.51 8.45
CA ALA A 200 5.21 -21.88 7.34
C ALA A 200 5.93 -21.98 5.98
N LEU A 201 7.25 -22.20 5.99
CA LEU A 201 8.07 -22.30 4.76
C LEU A 201 7.66 -23.46 3.83
N PRO A 202 7.28 -24.65 4.33
CA PRO A 202 6.80 -25.74 3.47
C PRO A 202 5.42 -25.49 2.85
N VAL A 203 4.59 -24.64 3.46
CA VAL A 203 3.27 -24.25 2.92
C VAL A 203 3.43 -23.22 1.80
N LEU A 204 4.42 -22.32 1.93
CA LEU A 204 4.82 -21.38 0.87
C LEU A 204 5.37 -22.08 -0.39
N ALA A 205 5.87 -23.32 -0.26
CA ALA A 205 6.51 -24.07 -1.35
C ALA A 205 5.59 -25.12 -2.01
N ARG A 206 4.34 -25.26 -1.55
CA ARG A 206 3.40 -26.31 -1.99
C ARG A 206 2.21 -25.82 -2.81
N ASP A 207 2.01 -24.50 -2.89
CA ASP A 207 1.03 -23.83 -3.77
C ASP A 207 1.76 -23.07 -4.88
#